data_AF-A0A7C1ZLV6-F1
#
_entry.id   AF-A0A7C1ZLV6-F1
#
_cell.length_a   1.000
_cell.length_b   1.000
_cell.length_c   1.000
_cell.angle_alpha   90.00
_cell.angle_beta   90.00
_cell.angle_gamma   90.00
#
_symmetry.space_group_name_H-M   'P 1'
#
loop_
_entity.id
_entity.type
_entity.pdbx_description
1 polymer ?
#
loop_
_entity_poly.entity_id
_entity_poly.type
_entity_poly.pdbx_seq_one_letter_code
_entity_poly.pdbx_strand_id
1 'polypeptide(L)'
;MTEETRQNNNTSIDSSNGEYRFFIIPAAILFILILLVSLASYFNYHTYFFKISKGNLELWHGDFAPLGYQICSDFEPIQVSHHDFSKIVNKKYRGIERAYGALYGVFIGEAEEELNNGCEADLKKVDHSIEMADKFFPFCYRINPRFARTRFEVSWKKIETLKDLLSVAYQDSLEHINRIQSLGVSKGMDLKTKKEEADDWLKDHPVSP
;
A
#
# COMPACT_ATOMS: atom_id res chain seq x y z
N MET A 1 -14.73 -98.08 -8.67
CA MET A 1 -13.57 -97.80 -9.55
C MET A 1 -14.12 -97.23 -10.84
N THR A 2 -14.02 -95.95 -11.18
CA THR A 2 -13.32 -94.81 -10.58
C THR A 2 -14.06 -93.58 -11.12
N GLU A 3 -14.42 -92.65 -10.24
CA GLU A 3 -14.97 -91.34 -10.57
C GLU A 3 -13.92 -90.51 -11.32
N GLU A 4 -14.22 -90.05 -12.54
CA GLU A 4 -13.60 -88.86 -13.11
C GLU A 4 -14.68 -87.83 -13.40
N THR A 5 -14.99 -87.08 -12.35
CA THR A 5 -15.79 -85.87 -12.37
C THR A 5 -15.03 -84.82 -13.18
N ARG A 6 -15.39 -84.63 -14.45
CA ARG A 6 -14.99 -83.45 -15.24
C ARG A 6 -15.62 -82.21 -14.62
N GLN A 7 -14.88 -81.50 -13.77
CA GLN A 7 -15.19 -80.12 -13.39
C GLN A 7 -14.97 -79.22 -14.62
N ASN A 8 -16.07 -78.88 -15.29
CA ASN A 8 -16.12 -77.69 -16.13
C ASN A 8 -16.00 -76.47 -15.22
N ASN A 9 -14.78 -75.94 -15.12
CA ASN A 9 -14.54 -74.61 -14.55
C ASN A 9 -15.04 -73.58 -15.56
N ASN A 10 -16.36 -73.32 -15.53
CA ASN A 10 -16.91 -72.07 -16.03
C ASN A 10 -16.40 -70.97 -15.10
N THR A 11 -15.23 -70.41 -15.41
CA THR A 11 -14.89 -69.06 -14.97
C THR A 11 -15.89 -68.11 -15.63
N SER A 12 -17.02 -67.88 -14.96
CA SER A 12 -17.76 -66.65 -15.13
C SER A 12 -16.80 -65.53 -14.75
N ILE A 13 -16.10 -64.98 -15.76
CA ILE A 13 -15.42 -63.70 -15.62
C ILE A 13 -16.53 -62.73 -15.28
N ASP A 14 -16.52 -62.32 -14.02
CA ASP A 14 -17.48 -61.41 -13.41
C ASP A 14 -17.43 -60.08 -14.19
N SER A 15 -18.28 -59.98 -15.22
CA SER A 15 -18.41 -58.83 -16.12
C SER A 15 -19.04 -57.61 -15.43
N SER A 16 -19.24 -57.67 -14.11
CA SER A 16 -19.74 -56.55 -13.31
C SER A 16 -18.67 -55.47 -13.11
N ASN A 17 -17.38 -55.82 -13.04
CA ASN A 17 -16.31 -54.85 -12.75
C ASN A 17 -15.94 -53.91 -13.91
N GLY A 18 -16.33 -54.23 -15.14
CA GLY A 18 -16.06 -53.41 -16.33
C GLY A 18 -16.98 -52.20 -16.44
N GLU A 19 -18.28 -52.39 -16.18
CA GLU A 19 -19.30 -51.35 -16.34
C GLU A 19 -19.18 -50.23 -15.30
N TYR A 20 -18.88 -50.55 -14.04
CA TYR A 20 -18.65 -49.52 -13.02
C TYR A 20 -17.44 -48.64 -13.34
N ARG A 21 -16.36 -49.19 -13.92
CA ARG A 21 -15.17 -48.41 -14.30
C ARG A 21 -15.45 -47.41 -15.42
N PHE A 22 -16.37 -47.73 -16.34
CA PHE A 22 -16.80 -46.81 -17.41
C PHE A 22 -17.55 -45.58 -16.88
N PHE A 23 -18.26 -45.68 -15.75
CA PHE A 23 -18.95 -44.54 -15.14
C PHE A 23 -18.13 -43.85 -14.05
N ILE A 24 -17.34 -44.60 -13.27
CA ILE A 24 -16.53 -44.06 -12.18
C ILE A 24 -15.41 -43.15 -12.70
N ILE A 25 -14.72 -43.52 -13.79
CA ILE A 25 -13.59 -42.73 -14.30
C ILE A 25 -14.06 -41.34 -14.80
N PRO A 26 -15.09 -41.22 -15.67
CA PRO A 26 -15.63 -39.91 -16.06
C PRO A 26 -16.21 -39.12 -14.89
N ALA A 27 -16.90 -39.77 -13.95
CA ALA A 27 -17.42 -39.10 -12.76
C ALA A 27 -16.31 -38.54 -11.86
N ALA A 28 -15.22 -39.30 -11.68
CA ALA A 28 -14.04 -38.85 -10.95
C ALA A 28 -13.34 -37.68 -11.65
N ILE A 29 -13.21 -37.71 -12.98
CA ILE A 29 -12.66 -36.59 -13.76
C ILE A 29 -13.54 -35.35 -13.59
N LEU A 30 -14.86 -35.48 -13.73
CA LEU A 30 -15.80 -34.37 -13.56
C LEU A 30 -15.71 -33.78 -12.15
N PHE A 31 -15.65 -34.64 -11.12
CA PHE A 31 -15.47 -34.21 -9.73
C PHE A 31 -14.18 -33.43 -9.53
N ILE A 32 -13.05 -33.92 -10.07
CA ILE A 32 -11.75 -33.23 -10.01
C ILE A 32 -11.84 -31.86 -10.71
N LEU A 33 -12.48 -31.79 -11.89
CA LEU A 33 -12.65 -30.52 -12.61
C LEU A 33 -13.50 -29.52 -11.80
N ILE A 34 -14.59 -29.97 -11.19
CA ILE A 34 -15.43 -29.12 -10.33
C ILE A 34 -14.61 -28.61 -9.15
N LEU A 35 -13.81 -29.47 -8.51
CA LEU A 35 -12.97 -29.09 -7.39
C LEU A 35 -11.89 -28.06 -7.79
N LEU A 36 -11.24 -28.25 -8.94
CA LEU A 36 -10.25 -27.31 -9.49
C LEU A 36 -10.88 -25.95 -9.82
N VAL A 37 -12.04 -25.94 -10.49
CA VAL A 37 -12.76 -24.70 -10.82
C VAL A 37 -13.21 -24.00 -9.55
N SER A 38 -13.74 -24.73 -8.57
CA SER A 38 -14.20 -24.17 -7.30
C SER A 38 -13.05 -23.56 -6.51
N LEU A 39 -11.89 -24.22 -6.50
CA LEU A 39 -10.68 -23.73 -5.84
C LEU A 39 -10.12 -22.49 -6.56
N ALA A 40 -10.09 -22.48 -7.89
CA ALA A 40 -9.67 -21.32 -8.67
C ALA A 40 -10.62 -20.12 -8.46
N SER A 41 -11.93 -20.35 -8.47
CA SER A 41 -12.94 -19.34 -8.15
C SER A 41 -12.78 -18.80 -6.73
N TYR A 42 -12.52 -19.66 -5.75
CA TYR A 42 -12.27 -19.25 -4.36
C TYR A 42 -11.02 -18.37 -4.23
N PHE A 43 -9.91 -18.75 -4.88
CA PHE A 43 -8.71 -17.90 -4.88
C PHE A 43 -8.95 -16.57 -5.59
N ASN A 44 -9.69 -16.56 -6.70
CA ASN A 44 -10.02 -15.34 -7.41
C ASN A 44 -10.92 -14.42 -6.57
N TYR A 45 -11.93 -14.97 -5.89
CA TYR A 45 -12.83 -14.23 -5.00
C TYR A 45 -12.14 -13.56 -3.79
N HIS A 46 -10.92 -13.95 -3.45
CA HIS A 46 -10.15 -13.27 -2.40
C HIS A 46 -9.09 -12.32 -2.96
N THR A 47 -9.10 -12.09 -4.28
CA THR A 47 -8.10 -11.28 -4.98
C THR A 47 -8.65 -9.88 -5.27
N TYR A 48 -7.83 -8.89 -4.95
CA TYR A 48 -8.03 -7.47 -5.22
C TYR A 48 -6.86 -6.96 -6.05
N PHE A 49 -7.09 -6.00 -6.93
CA PHE A 49 -6.03 -5.35 -7.70
C PHE A 49 -6.45 -3.97 -8.15
N PHE A 50 -5.47 -3.11 -8.40
CA PHE A 50 -5.72 -1.78 -8.96
C PHE A 50 -5.56 -1.79 -10.47
N LYS A 51 -6.43 -1.06 -11.17
CA LYS A 51 -6.36 -0.87 -12.61
C LYS A 51 -6.53 0.62 -12.93
N ILE A 52 -5.78 1.10 -13.92
CA ILE A 52 -5.98 2.44 -14.45
C ILE A 52 -7.00 2.39 -15.59
N SER A 53 -8.03 3.21 -15.48
CA SER A 53 -9.12 3.31 -16.44
C SER A 53 -9.53 4.78 -16.56
N LYS A 54 -9.53 5.32 -17.79
CA LYS A 54 -9.91 6.72 -18.09
C LYS A 54 -9.19 7.77 -17.22
N GLY A 55 -7.93 7.52 -16.85
CA GLY A 55 -7.13 8.44 -16.03
C GLY A 55 -7.35 8.32 -14.52
N ASN A 56 -8.17 7.37 -14.06
CA ASN A 56 -8.39 7.07 -12.65
C ASN A 56 -7.83 5.71 -12.28
N LEU A 57 -7.31 5.62 -11.06
CA LEU A 57 -7.03 4.37 -10.37
C LEU A 57 -8.35 3.85 -9.82
N GLU A 58 -8.72 2.64 -10.22
CA GLU A 58 -9.91 1.91 -9.75
C GLU A 58 -9.47 0.66 -9.00
N LEU A 59 -10.22 0.28 -7.96
CA LEU A 59 -10.06 -1.00 -7.29
C LEU A 59 -11.00 -2.03 -7.91
N TRP A 60 -10.44 -3.20 -8.23
CA TRP A 60 -11.16 -4.32 -8.80
C TRP A 60 -11.05 -5.53 -7.87
N HIS A 61 -12.12 -6.32 -7.84
CA HIS A 61 -12.29 -7.52 -7.03
C HIS A 61 -12.58 -8.72 -7.93
N GLY A 62 -12.01 -9.88 -7.61
CA GLY A 62 -12.33 -11.11 -8.31
C GLY A 62 -13.75 -11.59 -8.01
N ASP A 63 -14.45 -12.05 -9.03
CA ASP A 63 -15.71 -12.76 -8.86
C ASP A 63 -15.44 -14.21 -8.46
N PHE A 64 -16.48 -14.90 -7.98
CA PHE A 64 -16.47 -16.35 -7.79
C PHE A 64 -16.57 -17.09 -9.14
N ALA A 65 -15.64 -16.77 -10.03
CA ALA A 65 -15.40 -17.37 -11.32
C ALA A 65 -13.89 -17.31 -11.59
N PRO A 66 -13.26 -18.29 -12.26
CA PRO A 66 -11.80 -18.34 -12.37
C PRO A 66 -11.17 -17.10 -13.03
N LEU A 67 -11.91 -16.40 -13.89
CA LEU A 67 -11.46 -15.24 -14.68
C LEU A 67 -12.39 -14.02 -14.54
N GLY A 68 -13.38 -14.06 -13.65
CA GLY A 68 -14.35 -12.98 -13.47
C GLY A 68 -13.79 -11.86 -12.59
N TYR A 69 -14.07 -10.61 -12.95
CA TYR A 69 -13.65 -9.43 -12.20
C TYR A 69 -14.74 -8.36 -12.23
N GLN A 70 -14.94 -7.71 -11.10
CA GLN A 70 -15.86 -6.59 -10.94
C GLN A 70 -15.16 -5.39 -10.30
N ILE A 71 -15.70 -4.19 -10.55
CA ILE A 71 -15.24 -2.96 -9.92
C ILE A 71 -15.78 -2.92 -8.48
N CYS A 72 -14.93 -2.53 -7.53
CA CYS A 72 -15.39 -2.24 -6.17
C CYS A 72 -16.14 -0.90 -6.16
N SER A 73 -17.48 -0.94 -6.06
CA SER A 73 -18.33 0.26 -6.04
C SER A 73 -18.03 1.23 -4.90
N ASP A 74 -17.57 0.69 -3.78
CA ASP A 74 -17.33 1.46 -2.54
C ASP A 74 -15.95 2.14 -2.54
N PHE A 75 -15.13 1.86 -3.56
CA PHE A 75 -13.83 2.51 -3.73
C PHE A 75 -13.98 3.79 -4.55
N GLU A 76 -13.67 4.93 -3.93
CA GLU A 76 -13.60 6.21 -4.63
C GLU A 76 -12.41 6.22 -5.61
N PRO A 77 -12.64 6.40 -6.93
CA PRO A 77 -11.55 6.42 -7.90
C PRO A 77 -10.59 7.59 -7.66
N ILE A 78 -9.29 7.33 -7.80
CA ILE A 78 -8.24 8.33 -7.53
C ILE A 78 -7.61 8.79 -8.84
N GLN A 79 -7.48 10.10 -9.04
CA GLN A 79 -6.90 10.64 -10.27
C GLN A 79 -5.40 10.32 -10.37
N VAL A 80 -4.97 9.79 -11.51
CA VAL A 80 -3.58 9.32 -11.73
C VAL A 80 -2.61 10.46 -12.01
N SER A 81 -3.08 11.63 -12.45
CA SER A 81 -2.22 12.75 -12.88
C SER A 81 -1.28 13.31 -11.81
N HIS A 82 -1.51 12.97 -10.54
CA HIS A 82 -0.79 13.57 -9.41
C HIS A 82 0.09 12.57 -8.64
N HIS A 83 0.04 11.27 -8.99
CA HIS A 83 0.66 10.21 -8.18
C HIS A 83 1.26 9.10 -9.05
N ASP A 84 2.34 8.48 -8.59
CA ASP A 84 2.92 7.31 -9.26
C ASP A 84 2.37 5.99 -8.71
N PHE A 85 1.40 5.41 -9.42
CA PHE A 85 0.82 4.10 -9.09
C PHE A 85 1.50 2.91 -9.77
N SER A 86 2.60 3.12 -10.50
CA SER A 86 3.30 2.06 -11.25
C SER A 86 3.64 0.83 -10.40
N LYS A 87 3.94 1.06 -9.11
CA LYS A 87 4.32 0.01 -8.16
C LYS A 87 3.15 -0.86 -7.70
N ILE A 88 1.90 -0.47 -7.91
CA ILE A 88 0.71 -1.18 -7.38
C ILE A 88 -0.28 -1.64 -8.46
N VAL A 89 -0.26 -1.00 -9.63
CA VAL A 89 -1.17 -1.32 -10.73
C VAL A 89 -0.95 -2.75 -11.24
N ASN A 90 -2.04 -3.45 -11.55
CA ASN A 90 -2.09 -4.83 -12.01
C ASN A 90 -1.48 -5.88 -11.06
N LYS A 91 -1.06 -5.50 -9.85
CA LYS A 91 -0.64 -6.45 -8.81
C LYS A 91 -1.85 -7.03 -8.10
N LYS A 92 -1.81 -8.35 -7.90
CA LYS A 92 -2.86 -9.10 -7.20
C LYS A 92 -2.56 -9.15 -5.70
N TYR A 93 -3.52 -8.72 -4.91
CA TYR A 93 -3.49 -8.70 -3.45
C TYR A 93 -4.53 -9.66 -2.90
N ARG A 94 -4.14 -10.50 -1.93
CA ARG A 94 -5.08 -11.39 -1.26
C ARG A 94 -5.69 -10.65 -0.06
N GLY A 95 -6.96 -10.25 -0.19
CA GLY A 95 -7.67 -9.41 0.77
C GLY A 95 -7.58 -7.91 0.46
N ILE A 96 -8.69 -7.20 0.72
CA ILE A 96 -8.84 -5.76 0.42
C ILE A 96 -7.85 -4.92 1.20
N GLU A 97 -7.53 -5.34 2.42
CA GLU A 97 -6.67 -4.58 3.30
C GLU A 97 -5.20 -4.63 2.87
N ARG A 98 -4.78 -5.70 2.15
CA ARG A 98 -3.46 -5.72 1.52
C ARG A 98 -3.39 -4.78 0.32
N ALA A 99 -4.48 -4.65 -0.43
CA ALA A 99 -4.56 -3.67 -1.51
C ALA A 99 -4.51 -2.24 -0.94
N TYR A 100 -5.28 -1.94 0.10
CA TYR A 100 -5.22 -0.66 0.80
C TYR A 100 -3.87 -0.40 1.46
N GLY A 101 -3.21 -1.42 2.03
CA GLY A 101 -1.85 -1.29 2.55
C GLY A 101 -0.82 -0.93 1.49
N ALA A 102 -0.98 -1.44 0.26
CA ALA A 102 -0.12 -1.07 -0.85
C ALA A 102 -0.37 0.37 -1.32
N LEU A 103 -1.63 0.79 -1.38
CA LEU A 103 -2.01 2.16 -1.74
C LEU A 103 -1.56 3.18 -0.68
N TYR A 104 -1.75 2.86 0.60
CA TYR A 104 -1.19 3.60 1.74
C TYR A 104 0.33 3.78 1.60
N GLY A 105 1.04 2.71 1.22
CA GLY A 105 2.49 2.75 1.01
C GLY A 105 2.93 3.67 -0.12
N VAL A 106 2.11 3.87 -1.16
CA VAL A 106 2.41 4.85 -2.22
C VAL A 106 2.40 6.26 -1.65
N PHE A 107 1.32 6.65 -0.98
CA PHE A 107 1.17 8.01 -0.44
C PHE A 107 2.18 8.33 0.67
N ILE A 108 2.43 7.39 1.57
CA ILE A 108 3.49 7.55 2.58
C ILE A 108 4.87 7.67 1.94
N GLY A 109 5.14 6.89 0.89
CA GLY A 109 6.39 6.96 0.14
C GLY A 109 6.59 8.32 -0.52
N GLU A 110 5.54 8.89 -1.13
CA GLU A 110 5.59 10.24 -1.70
C GLU A 110 5.89 11.31 -0.64
N ALA A 111 5.25 11.22 0.54
CA ALA A 111 5.53 12.12 1.65
C ALA A 111 6.98 12.00 2.14
N GLU A 112 7.50 10.78 2.24
CA GLU A 112 8.88 10.52 2.67
C GLU A 112 9.91 11.02 1.65
N GLU A 113 9.63 10.84 0.36
CA GLU A 113 10.44 11.30 -0.77
C GLU A 113 10.51 12.83 -0.79
N GLU A 114 9.39 13.52 -0.66
CA GLU A 114 9.38 14.98 -0.59
C GLU A 114 10.13 15.50 0.65
N LEU A 115 10.01 14.83 1.80
CA LEU A 115 10.79 15.16 3.00
C LEU A 115 12.30 14.87 2.86
N ASN A 116 12.74 14.07 1.89
CA ASN A 116 14.18 13.90 1.61
C ASN A 116 14.81 15.16 1.01
N ASN A 117 14.02 16.11 0.52
CA ASN A 117 14.52 17.39 0.01
C ASN A 117 14.95 18.36 1.12
N GLY A 118 14.80 18.00 2.40
CA GLY A 118 15.22 18.84 3.53
C GLY A 118 14.52 20.21 3.53
N CYS A 119 15.29 21.29 3.65
CA CYS A 119 14.77 22.66 3.63
C CYS A 119 14.09 23.07 2.30
N GLU A 120 14.27 22.30 1.22
CA GLU A 120 13.59 22.55 -0.06
C GLU A 120 12.25 21.79 -0.18
N ALA A 121 11.88 21.00 0.83
CA ALA A 121 10.67 20.18 0.81
C ALA A 121 9.39 21.03 0.68
N ASP A 122 8.51 20.63 -0.24
CA ASP A 122 7.17 21.18 -0.33
C ASP A 122 6.26 20.57 0.75
N LEU A 123 6.21 21.22 1.91
CA LEU A 123 5.41 20.75 3.05
C LEU A 123 3.91 20.63 2.75
N LYS A 124 3.39 21.36 1.75
CA LYS A 124 1.97 21.21 1.35
C LYS A 124 1.74 19.89 0.62
N LYS A 125 2.69 19.46 -0.22
CA LYS A 125 2.63 18.12 -0.84
C LYS A 125 2.76 17.02 0.20
N VAL A 126 3.67 17.18 1.16
CA VAL A 126 3.80 16.24 2.29
C VAL A 126 2.47 16.09 3.02
N ASP A 127 1.81 17.19 3.36
CA ASP A 127 0.51 17.17 4.03
C ASP A 127 -0.59 16.52 3.19
N HIS A 128 -0.62 16.82 1.89
CA HIS A 128 -1.58 16.20 0.98
C HIS A 128 -1.38 14.69 0.87
N SER A 129 -0.15 14.21 0.69
CA SER A 129 0.16 12.78 0.62
C SER A 129 -0.16 12.08 1.94
N ILE A 130 0.12 12.71 3.09
CA ILE A 130 -0.27 12.20 4.40
C ILE A 130 -1.79 12.09 4.55
N GLU A 131 -2.54 13.13 4.16
CA GLU A 131 -4.01 13.13 4.20
C GLU A 131 -4.60 12.00 3.35
N MET A 132 -4.05 11.79 2.15
CA MET A 132 -4.44 10.70 1.26
C MET A 132 -4.13 9.34 1.87
N ALA A 133 -2.98 9.17 2.54
CA ALA A 133 -2.64 7.94 3.25
C ALA A 133 -3.60 7.67 4.43
N ASP A 134 -3.95 8.70 5.19
CA ASP A 134 -4.78 8.57 6.40
C ASP A 134 -6.20 8.08 6.09
N LYS A 135 -6.73 8.30 4.87
CA LYS A 135 -7.99 7.69 4.40
C LYS A 135 -7.96 6.16 4.44
N PHE A 136 -6.80 5.55 4.22
CA PHE A 136 -6.63 4.09 4.18
C PHE A 136 -6.04 3.52 5.47
N PHE A 137 -5.49 4.37 6.34
CA PHE A 137 -4.86 3.96 7.59
C PHE A 137 -5.77 3.07 8.46
N PRO A 138 -7.08 3.37 8.67
CA PRO A 138 -7.99 2.54 9.47
C PRO A 138 -8.10 1.07 9.04
N PHE A 139 -7.91 0.79 7.74
CA PHE A 139 -7.96 -0.55 7.18
C PHE A 139 -6.62 -1.28 7.33
N CYS A 140 -5.51 -0.54 7.36
CA CYS A 140 -4.15 -1.09 7.32
C CYS A 140 -3.60 -1.39 8.73
N TYR A 141 -3.84 -0.51 9.71
CA TYR A 141 -3.21 -0.61 11.04
C TYR A 141 -3.63 -1.88 11.80
N ARG A 142 -4.84 -2.41 11.54
CA ARG A 142 -5.37 -3.61 12.19
C ARG A 142 -4.61 -4.89 11.81
N ILE A 143 -3.97 -4.89 10.64
CA ILE A 143 -3.31 -6.07 10.09
C ILE A 143 -1.80 -5.99 10.26
N ASN A 144 -1.25 -4.78 10.23
CA ASN A 144 0.19 -4.61 10.40
C ASN A 144 0.51 -3.32 11.20
N PRO A 145 0.90 -3.45 12.48
CA PRO A 145 1.33 -2.32 13.30
C PRO A 145 2.49 -1.51 12.71
N ARG A 146 3.26 -2.07 11.75
CA ARG A 146 4.32 -1.34 11.04
C ARG A 146 3.80 -0.10 10.33
N PHE A 147 2.54 -0.09 9.86
CA PHE A 147 1.99 1.11 9.24
C PHE A 147 1.90 2.30 10.20
N ALA A 148 1.58 2.06 11.48
CA ALA A 148 1.59 3.10 12.51
C ALA A 148 3.00 3.61 12.79
N ARG A 149 3.99 2.70 12.80
CA ARG A 149 5.40 3.06 12.92
C ARG A 149 5.85 3.95 11.75
N THR A 150 5.60 3.55 10.51
CA THR A 150 5.99 4.35 9.33
C THR A 150 5.29 5.71 9.32
N ARG A 151 4.01 5.76 9.73
CA ARG A 151 3.28 7.04 9.89
C ARG A 151 3.96 7.96 10.88
N PHE A 152 4.39 7.41 12.01
CA PHE A 152 5.11 8.15 13.04
C PHE A 152 6.48 8.62 12.54
N GLU A 153 7.24 7.77 11.86
CA GLU A 153 8.56 8.12 11.29
C GLU A 153 8.45 9.30 10.30
N VAL A 154 7.45 9.29 9.41
CA VAL A 154 7.19 10.42 8.48
C VAL A 154 6.80 11.70 9.24
N SER A 155 5.92 11.61 10.23
CA SER A 155 5.57 12.78 11.06
C SER A 155 6.77 13.35 11.80
N TRP A 156 7.63 12.47 12.34
CA TRP A 156 8.83 12.87 13.07
C TRP A 156 9.81 13.58 12.14
N LYS A 157 10.06 13.01 10.97
CA LYS A 157 10.90 13.62 9.94
C LYS A 157 10.38 15.00 9.51
N LYS A 158 9.06 15.16 9.35
CA LYS A 158 8.45 16.47 9.08
C LYS A 158 8.77 17.50 10.18
N ILE A 159 8.73 17.09 11.45
CA ILE A 159 9.09 17.96 12.58
C ILE A 159 10.56 18.36 12.49
N GLU A 160 11.46 17.43 12.15
CA GLU A 160 12.89 17.72 11.96
C GLU A 160 13.10 18.72 10.82
N THR A 161 12.49 18.52 9.66
CA THR A 161 12.54 19.46 8.54
C THR A 161 12.02 20.86 8.91
N LEU A 162 10.93 20.93 9.68
CA LEU A 162 10.39 22.21 10.16
C LEU A 162 11.34 22.92 11.13
N LYS A 163 12.06 22.17 11.97
CA LYS A 163 13.09 22.75 12.85
C LYS A 163 14.24 23.32 12.02
N ASP A 164 14.71 22.60 11.01
CA ASP A 164 15.77 23.08 10.11
C ASP A 164 15.35 24.37 9.39
N LEU A 165 14.14 24.40 8.83
CA LEU A 165 13.55 25.59 8.20
C LEU A 165 13.47 26.79 9.16
N LEU A 166 13.07 26.54 10.42
CA LEU A 166 13.00 27.57 11.43
C LEU A 166 14.39 28.11 11.77
N SER A 167 15.40 27.25 11.88
CA SER A 167 16.79 27.66 12.10
C SER A 167 17.33 28.49 10.93
N VAL A 168 17.03 28.13 9.67
CA VAL A 168 17.37 28.95 8.49
C VAL A 168 16.71 30.33 8.57
N ALA A 169 15.42 30.39 8.94
CA ALA A 169 14.70 31.66 9.08
C ALA A 169 15.29 32.56 10.19
N TYR A 170 15.71 31.96 11.31
CA TYR A 170 16.42 32.70 12.37
C TYR A 170 17.77 33.24 11.90
N GLN A 171 18.53 32.47 11.12
CA GLN A 171 19.80 32.91 10.57
C GLN A 171 19.63 34.09 9.58
N ASP A 172 18.65 34.01 8.68
CA ASP A 172 18.31 35.11 7.75
C ASP A 172 17.83 36.36 8.51
N SER A 173 17.02 36.15 9.55
CA SER A 173 16.56 37.25 10.42
C SER A 173 17.72 37.94 11.12
N LEU A 174 18.73 37.20 11.60
CA LEU A 174 19.94 37.77 12.19
C LEU A 174 20.74 38.60 11.19
N GLU A 175 20.88 38.14 9.95
CA GLU A 175 21.55 38.89 8.89
C GLU A 175 20.84 40.24 8.64
N HIS A 176 19.52 40.20 8.52
CA HIS A 176 18.70 41.40 8.39
C HIS A 176 18.81 42.35 9.59
N ILE A 177 18.76 41.82 10.81
CA ILE A 177 18.94 42.62 12.04
C ILE A 177 20.31 43.31 12.04
N ASN A 178 21.38 42.57 11.76
CA ASN A 178 22.74 43.11 11.71
C ASN A 178 22.88 44.20 10.64
N ARG A 179 22.22 44.02 9.48
CA ARG A 179 22.19 45.02 8.40
C ARG A 179 21.42 46.29 8.79
N ILE A 180 20.27 46.16 9.47
CA ILE A 180 19.50 47.32 9.95
C ILE A 180 20.31 48.10 11.00
N GLN A 181 21.00 47.38 11.89
CA GLN A 181 21.88 47.99 12.90
C GLN A 181 23.05 48.75 12.27
N SER A 182 23.71 48.18 11.25
CA SER A 182 24.84 48.82 10.57
C SER A 182 24.44 50.07 9.78
N LEU A 183 23.20 50.11 9.28
CA LEU A 183 22.63 51.27 8.59
C LEU A 183 22.11 52.37 9.54
N GLY A 184 22.09 52.12 10.86
CA GLY A 184 21.65 53.09 11.86
C GLY A 184 20.14 53.40 11.83
N VAL A 185 19.33 52.54 11.20
CA VAL A 185 17.88 52.76 11.01
C VAL A 185 17.02 52.09 12.10
N SER A 186 17.61 51.74 13.23
CA SER A 186 17.00 50.93 14.30
C SER A 186 16.07 51.68 15.26
N LYS A 187 15.81 52.98 15.02
CA LYS A 187 15.08 53.84 15.97
C LYS A 187 13.64 53.34 16.16
N GLY A 188 13.32 52.91 17.38
CA GLY A 188 12.00 52.39 17.76
C GLY A 188 11.81 50.88 17.55
N MET A 189 12.85 50.15 17.14
CA MET A 189 12.83 48.69 16.98
C MET A 189 13.57 48.01 18.14
N ASP A 190 12.98 46.95 18.71
CA ASP A 190 13.63 46.12 19.73
C ASP A 190 14.55 45.05 19.09
N LEU A 191 15.57 45.52 18.38
CA LEU A 191 16.49 44.63 17.65
C LEU A 191 17.43 43.84 18.56
N LYS A 192 17.67 44.32 19.79
CA LYS A 192 18.59 43.67 20.72
C LYS A 192 17.98 42.38 21.25
N THR A 193 16.76 42.44 21.78
CA THR A 193 16.07 41.26 22.29
C THR A 193 15.77 40.26 21.18
N LYS A 194 15.39 40.74 19.98
CA LYS A 194 15.19 39.85 18.82
C LYS A 194 16.46 39.13 18.37
N LYS A 195 17.60 39.79 18.47
CA LYS A 195 18.90 39.18 18.21
C LYS A 195 19.25 38.11 19.26
N GLU A 196 19.07 38.43 20.54
CA GLU A 196 19.31 37.48 21.64
C GLU A 196 18.43 36.23 21.53
N GLU A 197 17.14 36.39 21.23
CA GLU A 197 16.21 35.27 20.99
C GLU A 197 16.68 34.37 19.83
N ALA A 198 17.11 34.97 18.72
CA ALA A 198 17.57 34.24 17.55
C ALA A 198 18.91 33.52 17.80
N ASP A 199 19.85 34.20 18.46
CA ASP A 199 21.13 33.60 18.85
C ASP A 199 20.94 32.43 19.83
N ASP A 200 20.02 32.55 20.79
CA ASP A 200 19.72 31.47 21.74
C ASP A 200 19.06 30.26 21.07
N TRP A 201 18.11 30.47 20.15
CA TRP A 201 17.53 29.37 19.38
C TRP A 201 18.59 28.60 18.59
N LEU A 202 19.48 29.31 17.90
CA LEU A 202 20.51 28.72 17.04
C LEU A 202 21.63 28.01 17.82
N LYS A 203 21.84 28.34 19.10
CA LYS A 203 22.76 27.56 19.96
C LYS A 203 22.25 26.13 20.18
N ASP A 204 20.95 26.00 20.40
CA ASP A 204 20.30 24.70 20.66
C ASP A 204 19.94 23.97 19.35
N HIS A 205 19.75 24.71 18.26
CA HIS A 205 19.33 24.20 16.96
C HIS A 205 20.20 24.79 15.83
N PRO A 206 21.50 24.43 15.77
CA PRO A 206 22.39 24.93 14.74
C PRO A 206 21.87 24.52 13.36
N VAL A 207 22.05 25.39 12.37
CA VAL A 207 21.68 25.08 10.99
C VAL A 207 22.57 23.92 10.53
N SER A 208 21.96 22.82 10.11
CA SER A 208 22.68 21.67 9.58
C SER A 208 23.45 22.10 8.31
N PRO A 209 24.73 21.68 8.15
CA PRO A 209 25.58 22.06 7.02
C PRO A 209 25.13 21.47 5.67
#